data_AF-A0A3Q0GVP6-F1
#
_entry.id   AF-A0A3Q0GVP6-F1
#
_cell.length_a   1.000
_cell.length_b   1.000
_cell.length_c   1.000
_cell.angle_alpha   90.00
_cell.angle_beta   90.00
_cell.angle_gamma   90.00
#
_symmetry.space_group_name_H-M   'P 1'
#
loop_
_entity.id
_entity.type
_entity.pdbx_description
1 polymer ?
#
loop_
_entity_poly.entity_id
_entity_poly.type
_entity_poly.pdbx_seq_one_letter_code
_entity_poly.pdbx_strand_id
1 'polypeptide(L)' 'MNLPAPVISSKNWLRLHFTSDGNHRQKGFSAQYQVKKQIELKSRGVKLMPSKDNNQKTSVYRLSATFSDCGPEQPSLGQR' A
#
# COMPACT_ATOMS: atom_id res chain seq x y z
N MET A 1 9.47 15.77 -0.16
CA MET A 1 9.30 14.34 0.21
C MET A 1 9.33 13.54 -1.07
N ASN A 2 10.37 12.72 -1.28
CA ASN A 2 10.46 11.83 -2.43
C ASN A 2 9.76 10.53 -2.08
N LEU A 3 8.73 10.17 -2.85
CA LEU A 3 8.03 8.90 -2.69
C LEU A 3 8.84 7.79 -3.39
N PRO A 4 8.92 6.58 -2.78
CA PRO A 4 9.53 5.43 -3.44
C PRO A 4 8.71 5.01 -4.66
N ALA A 5 9.36 4.30 -5.59
CA ALA A 5 8.65 3.69 -6.71
C ALA A 5 7.62 2.66 -6.21
N PRO A 6 6.49 2.46 -6.92
CA PRO A 6 5.48 1.47 -6.52
C PRO A 6 6.05 0.04 -6.46
N VAL A 7 5.70 -0.69 -5.40
CA VAL A 7 6.05 -2.11 -5.25
C VAL A 7 4.90 -2.98 -5.78
N ILE A 8 5.21 -3.93 -6.67
CA ILE A 8 4.23 -4.81 -7.30
C ILE A 8 4.49 -6.25 -6.88
N SER A 9 3.48 -6.93 -6.36
CA SER A 9 3.52 -8.37 -6.05
C SER A 9 2.60 -9.14 -6.99
N SER A 10 3.08 -10.26 -7.51
CA SER A 10 2.25 -11.24 -8.23
C SER A 10 1.65 -12.31 -7.30
N LYS A 11 2.03 -12.31 -6.02
CA LYS A 11 1.44 -13.18 -5.00
C LYS A 11 0.20 -12.50 -4.40
N ASN A 12 -0.64 -13.30 -3.75
CA ASN A 12 -1.79 -12.79 -2.99
C ASN A 12 -1.41 -12.13 -1.65
N TRP A 13 -0.11 -12.10 -1.31
CA TRP A 13 0.42 -11.45 -0.12
C TRP A 13 1.57 -10.52 -0.47
N LEU A 14 1.65 -9.43 0.29
CA LEU A 14 2.74 -8.46 0.30
C LEU A 14 2.84 -7.96 1.75
N ARG A 15 4.03 -8.11 2.36
CA ARG A 15 4.28 -7.64 3.73
C ARG A 15 5.29 -6.51 3.69
N LEU A 16 4.93 -5.36 4.24
CA LEU A 16 5.86 -4.27 4.53
C LEU A 16 6.32 -4.41 5.97
N HIS A 17 7.63 -4.45 6.21
CA HIS A 17 8.20 -4.39 7.54
C HIS A 17 8.77 -2.99 7.74
N PHE A 18 8.24 -2.28 8.72
CA PHE A 18 8.75 -1.00 9.17
C PHE A 18 9.49 -1.22 10.49
N THR A 19 10.75 -0.81 10.54
CA THR A 19 11.56 -0.81 11.75
C THR A 19 11.95 0.62 12.03
N SER A 20 11.50 1.14 13.18
CA SER A 20 11.95 2.42 13.72
C SER A 20 13.00 2.18 14.79
N ASP A 21 13.79 3.21 15.05
CA ASP A 21 14.78 3.28 16.12
C ASP A 21 14.17 3.79 17.46
N GLY A 22 12.84 3.90 17.57
CA GLY A 22 12.16 4.43 18.75
C GLY A 22 12.13 5.96 18.83
N ASN A 23 12.60 6.67 17.80
CA ASN A 23 12.65 8.13 17.85
C ASN A 23 11.28 8.76 17.50
N HIS A 24 10.52 9.17 18.52
CA HIS A 24 9.13 9.66 18.40
C HIS A 24 8.97 10.96 17.58
N ARG A 25 10.06 11.58 17.13
CA ARG A 25 10.00 12.85 16.40
C ARG A 25 9.53 12.70 14.96
N GLN A 26 9.61 11.50 14.37
CA GLN A 26 9.22 11.28 12.97
C GLN A 26 7.85 10.62 12.86
N LYS A 27 6.92 11.31 12.18
CA LYS A 27 5.64 10.74 11.74
C LYS A 27 5.99 9.72 10.65
N GLY A 28 5.66 8.44 10.83
CA GLY A 28 6.14 7.34 9.98
C GLY A 28 5.77 7.45 8.49
N PHE A 29 4.92 6.56 7.96
CA PHE A 29 4.50 6.68 6.56
C PHE A 29 3.06 6.25 6.32
N SER A 30 2.46 6.83 5.28
CA SER A 30 1.17 6.41 4.75
C SER A 30 1.40 5.70 3.42
N ALA A 31 0.76 4.55 3.24
CA ALA A 31 0.80 3.80 1.99
C ALA A 31 -0.61 3.56 1.46
N GLN A 32 -0.74 3.55 0.13
CA GLN A 32 -1.94 3.12 -0.56
C GLN A 32 -1.63 1.84 -1.34
N TYR A 33 -2.53 0.88 -1.31
CA TYR A 33 -2.42 -0.32 -2.15
C TYR A 33 -3.63 -0.49 -3.06
N GLN A 34 -3.38 -1.16 -4.19
CA GLN A 34 -4.37 -1.48 -5.21
C GLN A 34 -4.32 -2.97 -5.50
N VAL A 35 -5.42 -3.68 -5.27
CA VAL A 35 -5.54 -5.09 -5.68
C VAL A 35 -6.10 -5.13 -7.08
N LYS A 36 -5.31 -5.64 -8.03
CA LYS A 36 -5.74 -5.86 -9.41
C LYS A 36 -6.00 -7.34 -9.63
N LYS A 37 -7.19 -7.70 -10.13
CA LYS A 37 -7.49 -9.07 -10.54
C LYS A 37 -6.65 -9.37 -11.79
N GLN A 38 -5.84 -10.43 -11.76
CA GLN A 38 -4.99 -10.85 -12.88
C GLN A 38 -5.87 -11.47 -13.98
N ILE A 39 -6.62 -10.63 -14.71
CA ILE A 39 -7.42 -11.09 -15.86
C ILE A 39 -6.64 -10.91 -17.16
N GLU A 40 -5.62 -10.05 -17.19
CA GLU A 40 -5.01 -9.59 -18.45
C GLU A 40 -3.47 -9.57 -18.40
N LEU A 41 -2.84 -10.72 -18.16
CA LEU A 41 -1.39 -10.87 -18.41
C LEU A 41 -1.04 -12.20 -19.11
N LYS A 42 -2.04 -12.98 -19.53
CA LYS A 42 -1.85 -14.28 -20.21
C LYS A 42 -2.42 -14.33 -21.64
N SER A 43 -2.98 -13.25 -22.16
CA SER A 43 -3.35 -13.13 -23.59
C SER A 43 -2.08 -12.88 -24.40
N ARG A 44 -1.23 -13.91 -24.51
CA ARG A 44 -0.04 -13.92 -25.37
C ARG A 44 -0.47 -13.77 -26.85
N GLY A 45 -0.65 -12.54 -27.31
CA GLY A 45 -0.78 -12.20 -28.73
C GLY A 45 -2.19 -11.90 -29.26
N VAL A 46 -3.21 -11.70 -28.41
CA VAL A 46 -4.52 -11.24 -28.90
C VAL A 46 -4.56 -9.72 -28.88
N LYS A 47 -4.56 -9.10 -30.06
CA LYS A 47 -4.83 -7.67 -30.25
C LYS A 47 -6.29 -7.42 -29.84
N LEU A 48 -6.53 -7.14 -28.56
CA LEU A 48 -7.84 -6.72 -28.08
C LEU A 48 -8.13 -5.34 -28.67
N MET A 49 -8.96 -5.31 -29.71
CA MET A 49 -9.54 -4.07 -30.22
C MET A 49 -10.33 -3.39 -29.09
N PRO A 50 -10.35 -2.05 -29.03
CA PRO A 50 -11.11 -1.35 -28.01
C PRO A 50 -12.60 -1.67 -28.21
N SER A 51 -13.13 -2.59 -27.41
CA SER A 51 -14.55 -2.92 -27.43
C SER A 51 -15.30 -1.72 -26.89
N LYS A 52 -16.04 -1.09 -27.81
CA LYS A 52 -17.18 -0.23 -27.52
C LYS A 52 -18.08 -0.99 -26.54
N ASP A 53 -18.49 -0.31 -25.48
CA ASP A 53 -19.50 -0.78 -24.54
C ASP A 53 -19.14 -2.07 -23.76
N ASN A 54 -18.15 -2.00 -22.87
CA ASN A 54 -18.14 -2.96 -21.77
C ASN A 54 -17.63 -2.32 -20.49
N ASN A 55 -18.44 -2.44 -19.45
CA ASN A 55 -18.15 -2.16 -18.06
C ASN A 55 -17.10 -3.16 -17.57
N GLN A 56 -15.88 -3.07 -18.13
CA GLN A 56 -14.69 -3.78 -17.65
C GLN A 56 -14.27 -3.09 -16.35
N LYS A 57 -15.11 -3.26 -15.32
CA LYS A 57 -14.84 -2.85 -13.95
C LYS A 57 -13.71 -3.74 -13.49
N THR A 58 -12.49 -3.34 -13.85
CA THR A 58 -11.28 -3.75 -13.16
C THR A 58 -11.58 -3.39 -11.70
N SER A 59 -12.00 -4.40 -10.92
CA SER A 59 -12.39 -4.17 -9.53
C SER A 59 -11.11 -3.92 -8.77
N VAL A 60 -10.69 -2.65 -8.79
CA VAL A 60 -9.50 -2.20 -8.09
C VAL A 60 -9.95 -1.87 -6.67
N TYR A 61 -9.62 -2.77 -5.74
CA TYR A 61 -9.78 -2.48 -4.32
C TYR A 61 -8.65 -1.55 -3.89
N ARG A 62 -9.02 -0.41 -3.31
CA ARG A 62 -8.10 0.59 -2.77
C ARG A 62 -8.21 0.61 -1.25
N LEU A 63 -7.09 0.54 -0.56
CA LEU A 63 -7.03 0.77 0.88
C LEU A 63 -5.76 1.54 1.23
N SER A 64 -5.86 2.34 2.29
CA SER A 64 -4.76 3.09 2.88
C SER A 64 -4.39 2.51 4.24
N ALA A 65 -3.09 2.45 4.52
CA ALA A 65 -2.55 2.08 5.81
C ALA A 65 -1.57 3.15 6.30
N THR A 66 -1.61 3.44 7.60
CA THR A 66 -0.69 4.35 8.27
C THR A 66 0.19 3.57 9.23
N PHE A 67 1.49 3.75 9.09
CA PHE A 67 2.51 3.10 9.90
C PHE A 67 3.21 4.19 10.72
N SER A 68 3.14 4.06 12.04
CA SER A 68 3.76 4.99 12.98
C SER A 68 4.37 4.20 14.12
N ASP A 69 5.46 4.72 14.66
CA ASP A 69 6.04 4.21 15.89
C ASP A 69 5.21 4.72 17.08
N CYS A 70 4.40 3.85 17.68
CA CYS A 70 3.70 4.16 18.91
C CYS A 70 4.60 3.71 20.06
N GLY A 71 5.55 4.56 20.44
CA GLY A 71 6.33 4.27 21.63
C GLY A 71 5.45 4.34 22.89
N PRO A 72 5.89 3.74 24.00
CA PRO A 72 5.16 3.84 25.26
C PRO A 72 5.00 5.32 25.63
N GLU A 73 3.77 5.77 25.82
CA GLU A 73 3.49 7.06 26.44
C GLU A 73 4.20 7.05 27.79
N GLN A 74 5.29 7.81 27.94
CA GLN A 74 5.93 7.98 29.24
C GLN A 74 4.89 8.69 30.12
N PRO A 75 4.40 8.06 31.21
CA PRO A 75 3.54 8.78 32.13
C PRO A 75 4.39 9.94 32.68
N SER A 76 3.91 11.16 32.46
CA SER A 76 4.50 12.35 33.04
C SER A 76 4.57 12.14 34.55
N LEU A 77 5.78 11.92 35.06
CA LEU A 77 6.01 11.86 36.50
C LEU A 77 5.49 13.18 37.06
N GLY A 78 4.37 13.09 37.77
CA GLY A 78 3.73 14.21 38.42
C GLY A 78 4.76 14.96 39.24
N GLN A 79 4.90 16.25 38.96
CA GLN A 79 5.65 17.17 39.79
C GLN A 79 5.10 17.07 41.22
N ARG A 80 5.97 16.65 42.15
CA ARG A 80 5.86 16.93 43.58
C ARG A 80 6.96 17.89 43.96
#